data_AF-A0A1T4V5B2-F1
#
_entry.id   AF-A0A1T4V5B2-F1
#
_cell.length_a   1.000
_cell.length_b   1.000
_cell.length_c   1.000
_cell.angle_alpha   90.00
_cell.angle_beta   90.00
_cell.angle_gamma   90.00
#
_symmetry.space_group_name_H-M   'P 1'
#
loop_
_entity.id
_entity.type
_entity.pdbx_description
1 polymer ?
#
loop_
_entity_poly.entity_id
_entity_poly.type
_entity_poly.pdbx_seq_one_letter_code
_entity_poly.pdbx_strand_id
1 'polypeptide(L)'
;MNRWVFLTLWLFWPGSVFAAWFSGSDALTSAHQKLLEGNTAESFDAMVEAWQQENGPAEKRHMADLLSLAITEDCGRSLSTLSLPSWLQNIVIRRETVQTPNRVFYHFSIYGSSSAGVSSVSFSAWPDRTVLHSNFVDDESRDFKLDYDGLSRAIKAGLYKLDVTSNNGERWSSNVLITQPEAIQAISWKDSRSWRIAPPTDLKGSCPRPFLSMNLYSQNDGESAPIWSEEKDKNLPTALPVIDVPNGQYWFSVALIERRWQGAILLEEVQRIGRSVDLPDVDLQQLTPKRQ
;
A
#
# COMPACT_ATOMS: atom_id res chain seq x y z
N MET A 1 2.34 -82.35 4.59
CA MET A 1 3.09 -81.18 4.08
C MET A 1 2.11 -80.22 3.42
N ASN A 2 2.00 -79.04 4.03
CA ASN A 2 1.48 -77.73 3.60
C ASN A 2 0.23 -77.60 2.70
N ARG A 3 -0.89 -77.18 3.31
CA ARG A 3 -1.98 -76.44 2.66
C ARG A 3 -1.60 -74.96 2.64
N TRP A 4 -1.54 -74.35 1.45
CA TRP A 4 -1.37 -72.92 1.28
C TRP A 4 -2.73 -72.21 1.40
N VAL A 5 -2.81 -71.24 2.31
CA VAL A 5 -3.95 -70.31 2.46
C VAL A 5 -3.62 -69.06 1.66
N PHE A 6 -4.39 -68.78 0.61
CA PHE A 6 -4.34 -67.50 -0.09
C PHE A 6 -5.13 -66.46 0.72
N LEU A 7 -4.42 -65.54 1.36
CA LEU A 7 -4.99 -64.31 1.92
C LEU A 7 -5.07 -63.27 0.79
N THR A 8 -6.28 -63.05 0.27
CA THR A 8 -6.58 -61.90 -0.60
C THR A 8 -6.62 -60.63 0.25
N LEU A 9 -5.55 -59.84 0.14
CA LEU A 9 -5.49 -58.48 0.67
C LEU A 9 -6.40 -57.58 -0.17
N TRP A 10 -7.52 -57.14 0.39
CA TRP A 10 -8.33 -56.06 -0.18
C TRP A 10 -7.57 -54.74 0.02
N LEU A 11 -6.95 -54.24 -1.05
CA LEU A 11 -6.44 -52.88 -1.12
C LEU A 11 -7.64 -51.93 -1.13
N PHE A 12 -8.01 -51.42 0.04
CA PHE A 12 -8.82 -50.21 0.15
C PHE A 12 -8.02 -49.05 -0.43
N TRP A 13 -8.30 -48.67 -1.68
CA TRP A 13 -7.92 -47.37 -2.20
C TRP A 13 -8.63 -46.29 -1.37
N PRO A 14 -7.90 -45.34 -0.76
CA PRO A 14 -8.54 -44.15 -0.23
C PRO A 14 -9.04 -43.36 -1.42
N GLY A 15 -10.34 -43.45 -1.71
CA GLY A 15 -10.98 -42.49 -2.60
C GLY A 15 -10.76 -41.10 -2.02
N SER A 16 -10.09 -40.23 -2.77
CA SER A 16 -9.95 -38.82 -2.45
C SER A 16 -11.35 -38.22 -2.37
N VAL A 17 -11.87 -38.05 -1.16
CA VAL A 17 -13.11 -37.33 -0.91
C VAL A 17 -12.80 -35.84 -1.10
N PHE A 18 -12.94 -35.35 -2.33
CA PHE A 18 -13.10 -33.92 -2.55
C PHE A 18 -14.44 -33.54 -1.94
N ALA A 19 -14.41 -32.98 -0.73
CA ALA A 19 -15.61 -32.53 -0.08
C ALA A 19 -16.16 -31.34 -0.89
N ALA A 20 -17.37 -31.47 -1.42
CA ALA A 20 -18.05 -30.43 -2.20
C ALA A 20 -18.52 -29.29 -1.27
N TRP A 21 -17.57 -28.53 -0.71
CA TRP A 21 -17.83 -27.41 0.21
C TRP A 21 -18.35 -26.17 -0.54
N PHE A 22 -18.13 -26.11 -1.85
CA PHE A 22 -18.56 -25.04 -2.73
C PHE A 22 -19.68 -25.54 -3.66
N SER A 23 -20.92 -25.29 -3.29
CA SER A 23 -22.10 -25.65 -4.11
C SER A 23 -22.62 -24.49 -4.97
N GLY A 24 -22.07 -23.29 -4.81
CA GLY A 24 -22.35 -22.10 -5.61
C GLY A 24 -21.45 -21.99 -6.84
N SER A 25 -21.98 -21.44 -7.93
CA SER A 25 -21.22 -21.19 -9.18
C SER A 25 -20.93 -19.70 -9.42
N ASP A 26 -21.13 -18.85 -8.40
CA ASP A 26 -20.84 -17.42 -8.50
C ASP A 26 -19.34 -17.12 -8.36
N ALA A 27 -18.95 -15.94 -8.86
CA ALA A 27 -17.55 -15.51 -8.90
C ALA A 27 -16.93 -15.40 -7.49
N LEU A 28 -17.73 -15.06 -6.47
CA LEU A 28 -17.28 -14.96 -5.09
C LEU A 28 -16.96 -16.33 -4.49
N THR A 29 -17.80 -17.33 -4.76
CA THR A 29 -17.58 -18.72 -4.36
C THR A 29 -16.35 -19.29 -5.05
N SER A 30 -16.18 -19.01 -6.35
CA SER A 30 -14.98 -19.40 -7.10
C SER A 30 -13.72 -18.76 -6.51
N ALA A 31 -13.76 -17.47 -6.17
CA ALA A 31 -12.63 -16.78 -5.56
C ALA A 31 -12.19 -17.45 -4.25
N HIS A 32 -13.13 -17.86 -3.40
CA HIS A 32 -12.82 -18.58 -2.16
C HIS A 32 -12.16 -19.93 -2.44
N GLN A 33 -12.77 -20.73 -3.33
CA GLN A 33 -12.25 -22.04 -3.67
C GLN A 33 -10.81 -21.96 -4.15
N LYS A 34 -10.54 -21.06 -5.11
CA LYS A 34 -9.21 -20.90 -5.69
C LYS A 34 -8.18 -20.44 -4.65
N LEU A 35 -8.56 -19.57 -3.70
CA LEU A 35 -7.64 -19.17 -2.63
C LEU A 35 -7.27 -20.36 -1.72
N LEU A 36 -8.25 -21.19 -1.35
CA LEU A 36 -7.99 -22.38 -0.52
C LEU A 36 -7.14 -23.43 -1.24
N GLU A 37 -7.23 -23.49 -2.57
CA GLU A 37 -6.42 -24.36 -3.41
C GLU A 37 -5.01 -23.81 -3.67
N GLY A 38 -4.68 -22.62 -3.17
CA GLY A 38 -3.38 -21.95 -3.40
C GLY A 38 -3.26 -21.27 -4.76
N ASN A 39 -4.37 -21.09 -5.47
CA ASN A 39 -4.44 -20.43 -6.78
C ASN A 39 -4.76 -18.94 -6.62
N THR A 40 -3.85 -18.19 -5.99
CA THR A 40 -4.09 -16.81 -5.51
C THR A 40 -4.31 -15.79 -6.63
N ALA A 41 -3.58 -15.89 -7.73
CA ALA A 41 -3.82 -15.06 -8.92
C ALA A 41 -5.21 -15.30 -9.51
N GLU A 42 -5.61 -16.56 -9.63
CA GLU A 42 -6.91 -16.90 -10.19
C GLU A 42 -8.07 -16.56 -9.24
N SER A 43 -7.82 -16.64 -7.92
CA SER A 43 -8.74 -16.13 -6.89
C SER A 43 -8.95 -14.62 -7.05
N PHE A 44 -7.87 -13.87 -7.28
CA PHE A 44 -7.95 -12.44 -7.53
C PHE A 44 -8.74 -12.10 -8.80
N ASP A 45 -8.53 -12.83 -9.90
CA ASP A 45 -9.32 -12.64 -11.13
C ASP A 45 -10.82 -12.87 -10.87
N ALA A 46 -11.17 -13.91 -10.11
CA ALA A 46 -12.55 -14.16 -9.70
C ALA A 46 -13.10 -13.07 -8.75
N MET A 47 -12.27 -12.49 -7.88
CA MET A 47 -12.65 -11.33 -7.06
C MET A 47 -12.92 -10.10 -7.93
N VAL A 48 -12.13 -9.86 -8.98
CA VAL A 48 -12.36 -8.77 -9.93
C VAL A 48 -13.72 -8.96 -10.62
N GLU A 49 -14.00 -10.17 -11.11
CA GLU A 49 -15.30 -10.49 -11.72
C GLU A 49 -16.46 -10.27 -10.73
N ALA A 50 -16.31 -10.72 -9.49
CA ALA A 50 -17.30 -10.49 -8.44
C ALA A 50 -17.50 -8.99 -8.15
N TRP A 51 -16.44 -8.17 -8.20
CA TRP A 51 -16.57 -6.71 -8.04
C TRP A 51 -17.30 -6.01 -9.19
N GLN A 52 -17.27 -6.60 -10.39
CA GLN A 52 -17.96 -6.08 -11.56
C GLN A 52 -19.46 -6.38 -11.55
N GLN A 53 -19.87 -7.41 -10.79
CA GLN A 53 -21.29 -7.75 -10.56
C GLN A 53 -21.93 -6.73 -9.59
N GLU A 54 -23.21 -6.39 -9.80
CA GLU A 54 -23.96 -5.46 -8.95
C GLU A 54 -24.27 -6.07 -7.58
N ASN A 55 -23.25 -6.07 -6.72
CA ASN A 55 -23.29 -6.70 -5.41
C ASN A 55 -23.64 -5.70 -4.28
N GLY A 56 -24.34 -6.21 -3.28
CA GLY A 56 -24.77 -5.49 -2.09
C GLY A 56 -23.62 -5.15 -1.13
N PRO A 57 -23.86 -4.30 -0.10
CA PRO A 57 -22.83 -3.90 0.85
C PRO A 57 -22.24 -5.04 1.70
N ALA A 58 -22.93 -6.16 1.85
CA ALA A 58 -22.43 -7.33 2.56
C ALA A 58 -21.39 -8.09 1.74
N GLU A 59 -21.69 -8.37 0.47
CA GLU A 59 -20.78 -9.04 -0.47
C GLU A 59 -19.52 -8.20 -0.69
N LYS A 60 -19.64 -6.87 -0.80
CA LYS A 60 -18.48 -5.97 -0.93
C LYS A 60 -17.54 -6.03 0.27
N ARG A 61 -18.08 -6.15 1.49
CA ARG A 61 -17.27 -6.36 2.69
C ARG A 61 -16.60 -7.73 2.66
N HIS A 62 -17.35 -8.76 2.30
CA HIS A 62 -16.82 -10.12 2.22
C HIS A 62 -15.67 -10.25 1.20
N MET A 63 -15.80 -9.61 0.03
CA MET A 63 -14.72 -9.52 -0.96
C MET A 63 -13.49 -8.78 -0.42
N ALA A 64 -13.68 -7.71 0.36
CA ALA A 64 -12.57 -7.00 0.98
C ALA A 64 -11.85 -7.87 2.01
N ASP A 65 -12.58 -8.68 2.78
CA ASP A 65 -12.01 -9.62 3.74
C ASP A 65 -11.23 -10.73 3.03
N LEU A 66 -11.79 -11.28 1.94
CA LEU A 66 -11.12 -12.29 1.11
C LEU A 66 -9.84 -11.74 0.48
N LEU A 67 -9.86 -10.52 -0.05
CA LEU A 67 -8.68 -9.85 -0.56
C LEU A 67 -7.63 -9.64 0.54
N SER A 68 -8.05 -9.23 1.74
CA SER A 68 -7.14 -9.07 2.89
C SER A 68 -6.45 -10.39 3.24
N LEU A 69 -7.17 -11.51 3.19
CA LEU A 69 -6.61 -12.85 3.40
C LEU A 69 -5.61 -13.22 2.30
N ALA A 70 -5.97 -13.01 1.03
CA ALA A 70 -5.08 -13.29 -0.10
C ALA A 70 -3.78 -12.46 -0.05
N ILE A 71 -3.86 -11.18 0.36
CA ILE A 71 -2.68 -10.35 0.60
C ILE A 71 -1.77 -10.96 1.67
N THR A 72 -2.31 -11.66 2.68
CA THR A 72 -1.49 -12.20 3.77
C THR A 72 -0.60 -13.38 3.37
N GLU A 73 -0.87 -14.04 2.24
CA GLU A 73 -0.10 -15.21 1.81
C GLU A 73 1.35 -14.82 1.46
N ASP A 74 1.52 -13.77 0.66
CA ASP A 74 2.83 -13.33 0.16
C ASP A 74 2.97 -11.81 0.01
N CYS A 75 2.23 -11.08 0.84
CA CYS A 75 2.08 -9.62 0.77
C CYS A 75 1.49 -9.12 -0.56
N GLY A 76 0.73 -9.97 -1.26
CA GLY A 76 0.00 -9.64 -2.49
C GLY A 76 0.83 -9.72 -3.77
N ARG A 77 2.01 -10.33 -3.71
CA ARG A 77 2.91 -10.47 -4.87
C ARG A 77 2.33 -11.41 -5.93
N SER A 78 1.58 -12.43 -5.53
CA SER A 78 0.94 -13.41 -6.41
C SER A 78 -0.48 -13.05 -6.81
N LEU A 79 -1.03 -11.93 -6.35
CA LEU A 79 -2.41 -11.53 -6.70
C LEU A 79 -2.61 -11.30 -8.19
N SER A 80 -1.56 -10.97 -8.95
CA SER A 80 -1.66 -10.88 -10.40
C SER A 80 -0.40 -11.42 -11.05
N THR A 81 -0.59 -12.18 -12.12
CA THR A 81 0.49 -12.68 -13.00
C THR A 81 0.87 -11.65 -14.06
N LEU A 82 0.16 -10.52 -14.14
CA LEU A 82 0.44 -9.47 -15.09
C LEU A 82 1.78 -8.80 -14.77
N SER A 83 2.74 -8.98 -15.67
CA SER A 83 4.05 -8.33 -15.60
C SER A 83 4.01 -6.93 -16.21
N LEU A 84 4.94 -6.08 -15.79
CA LEU A 84 5.17 -4.80 -16.45
C LEU A 84 5.85 -5.03 -17.80
N PRO A 85 5.49 -4.27 -18.85
CA PRO A 85 6.19 -4.32 -20.12
C PRO A 85 7.61 -3.78 -19.96
N SER A 86 8.51 -4.14 -20.87
CA SER A 86 9.93 -3.77 -20.79
C SER A 86 10.21 -2.26 -20.72
N TRP A 87 9.28 -1.43 -21.20
CA TRP A 87 9.39 0.03 -21.15
C TRP A 87 8.96 0.65 -19.82
N LEU A 88 8.26 -0.07 -18.95
CA LEU A 88 7.77 0.40 -17.65
C LEU A 88 8.49 -0.37 -16.53
N GLN A 89 9.44 0.25 -15.82
CA GLN A 89 10.25 -0.49 -14.84
C GLN A 89 9.54 -0.71 -13.51
N ASN A 90 8.77 0.27 -13.07
CA ASN A 90 8.01 0.19 -11.84
C ASN A 90 6.79 1.10 -11.88
N ILE A 91 5.81 0.76 -11.03
CA ILE A 91 4.64 1.59 -10.80
C ILE A 91 4.21 1.46 -9.35
N VAL A 92 3.89 2.60 -8.76
CA VAL A 92 3.54 2.75 -7.36
C VAL A 92 2.23 3.51 -7.26
N ILE A 93 1.32 2.99 -6.47
CA ILE A 93 0.09 3.69 -6.06
C ILE A 93 0.24 4.00 -4.58
N ARG A 94 0.22 5.28 -4.24
CA ARG A 94 0.42 5.74 -2.87
C ARG A 94 -0.83 6.47 -2.39
N ARG A 95 -1.37 5.99 -1.27
CA ARG A 95 -2.46 6.63 -0.54
C ARG A 95 -1.91 7.17 0.76
N GLU A 96 -2.19 8.43 1.03
CA GLU A 96 -1.61 9.12 2.15
C GLU A 96 -2.69 9.87 2.94
N THR A 97 -2.70 9.66 4.26
CA THR A 97 -3.47 10.45 5.21
C THR A 97 -2.52 11.42 5.89
N VAL A 98 -2.75 12.72 5.75
CA VAL A 98 -1.92 13.77 6.33
C VAL A 98 -2.68 14.45 7.46
N GLN A 99 -2.14 14.36 8.67
CA GLN A 99 -2.61 15.10 9.83
C GLN A 99 -1.66 16.25 10.15
N THR A 100 -2.21 17.45 10.16
CA THR A 100 -1.58 18.67 10.65
C THR A 100 -2.29 19.13 11.92
N PRO A 101 -1.77 20.13 12.67
CA PRO A 101 -2.46 20.63 13.86
C PRO A 101 -3.86 21.18 13.55
N ASN A 102 -4.07 21.67 12.32
CA ASN A 102 -5.27 22.41 11.94
C ASN A 102 -6.27 21.58 11.12
N ARG A 103 -5.82 20.49 10.48
CA ARG A 103 -6.69 19.67 9.62
C ARG A 103 -6.11 18.28 9.34
N VAL A 104 -6.99 17.37 8.97
CA VAL A 104 -6.67 16.11 8.30
C VAL A 104 -7.11 16.22 6.83
N PHE A 105 -6.25 15.78 5.91
CA PHE A 105 -6.55 15.70 4.50
C PHE A 105 -5.86 14.46 3.89
N TYR A 106 -6.19 14.16 2.64
CA TYR A 106 -5.66 13.00 1.95
C TYR A 106 -4.86 13.42 0.72
N HIS A 107 -3.83 12.66 0.42
CA HIS A 107 -3.04 12.77 -0.79
C HIS A 107 -3.05 11.41 -1.49
N PHE A 108 -3.30 11.42 -2.79
CA PHE A 108 -3.19 10.25 -3.64
C PHE A 108 -2.17 10.51 -4.73
N SER A 109 -1.27 9.56 -4.96
CA SER A 109 -0.29 9.66 -6.04
C SER A 109 -0.09 8.35 -6.78
N ILE A 110 0.21 8.46 -8.07
CA ILE A 110 0.66 7.36 -8.91
C ILE A 110 1.97 7.79 -9.54
N TYR A 111 3.02 7.03 -9.32
CA TYR A 111 4.34 7.34 -9.86
C TYR A 111 5.09 6.08 -10.26
N GLY A 112 6.10 6.27 -11.09
CA GLY A 112 6.94 5.16 -11.52
C GLY A 112 8.04 5.64 -12.45
N SER A 113 8.76 4.70 -13.03
CA SER A 113 9.78 5.00 -14.02
C SER A 113 9.58 4.23 -15.33
N SER A 114 9.95 4.86 -16.43
CA SER A 114 9.89 4.33 -17.78
C SER A 114 11.14 4.66 -18.60
N SER A 115 11.62 3.70 -19.39
CA SER A 115 12.76 3.91 -20.29
C SER A 115 12.34 4.60 -21.59
N ALA A 116 11.11 4.35 -22.04
CA ALA A 116 10.54 4.97 -23.23
C ALA A 116 9.89 6.34 -22.95
N GLY A 117 9.66 6.65 -21.67
CA GLY A 117 8.82 7.77 -21.26
C GLY A 117 7.33 7.42 -21.32
N VAL A 118 6.56 8.00 -20.40
CA VAL A 118 5.11 7.88 -20.31
C VAL A 118 4.46 9.13 -20.88
N SER A 119 3.50 8.95 -21.80
CA SER A 119 2.72 10.05 -22.38
C SER A 119 1.47 10.34 -21.54
N SER A 120 0.84 9.31 -20.97
CA SER A 120 -0.35 9.47 -20.16
C SER A 120 -0.52 8.37 -19.13
N VAL A 121 -1.13 8.74 -18.01
CA VAL A 121 -1.61 7.84 -16.96
C VAL A 121 -3.06 8.17 -16.68
N SER A 122 -3.92 7.15 -16.58
CA SER A 122 -5.28 7.31 -16.07
C SER A 122 -5.63 6.25 -15.05
N PHE A 123 -6.41 6.68 -14.06
CA PHE A 123 -6.91 5.85 -12.99
C PHE A 123 -8.43 6.05 -12.88
N SER A 124 -9.19 4.99 -13.12
CA SER A 124 -10.65 5.05 -13.25
C SER A 124 -11.31 4.04 -12.31
N ALA A 125 -12.35 4.45 -11.59
CA ALA A 125 -13.15 3.56 -10.77
C ALA A 125 -14.20 2.84 -11.64
N TRP A 126 -14.38 1.54 -11.42
CA TRP A 126 -15.43 0.76 -12.09
C TRP A 126 -16.83 1.28 -11.71
N PRO A 127 -17.81 1.34 -12.65
CA PRO A 127 -17.73 0.92 -14.05
C PRO A 127 -16.89 1.84 -14.94
N ASP A 128 -17.09 3.17 -14.95
CA ASP A 128 -16.36 4.06 -15.89
C ASP A 128 -16.18 5.48 -15.34
N ARG A 129 -15.88 5.61 -14.06
CA ARG A 129 -15.67 6.92 -13.44
C ARG A 129 -14.19 7.26 -13.36
N THR A 130 -13.70 8.08 -14.29
CA THR A 130 -12.34 8.62 -14.21
C THR A 130 -12.14 9.32 -12.87
N VAL A 131 -11.14 8.86 -12.12
CA VAL A 131 -10.72 9.44 -10.85
C VAL A 131 -9.62 10.46 -11.14
N LEU A 132 -8.64 10.05 -11.95
CA LEU A 132 -7.48 10.85 -12.32
C LEU A 132 -7.06 10.56 -13.75
N HIS A 133 -6.56 11.59 -14.42
CA HIS A 133 -5.92 11.49 -15.72
C HIS A 133 -4.91 12.63 -15.84
N SER A 134 -3.72 12.32 -16.36
CA SER A 134 -2.73 13.33 -16.72
C SER A 134 -1.98 12.91 -17.98
N ASN A 135 -1.54 13.92 -18.71
CA ASN A 135 -0.61 13.79 -19.83
C ASN A 135 0.71 14.42 -19.42
N PHE A 136 1.81 13.75 -19.74
CA PHE A 136 3.16 14.19 -19.38
C PHE A 136 3.87 14.77 -20.59
N VAL A 137 4.75 15.74 -20.34
CA VAL A 137 5.65 16.33 -21.33
C VAL A 137 7.05 15.71 -21.13
N ASP A 138 7.87 15.68 -22.18
CA ASP A 138 9.08 14.85 -22.29
C ASP A 138 10.02 14.85 -21.06
N ASP A 139 10.20 15.99 -20.37
CA ASP A 139 11.12 16.11 -19.23
C ASP A 139 10.66 15.34 -17.98
N GLU A 140 9.35 15.09 -17.81
CA GLU A 140 8.77 14.33 -16.67
C GLU A 140 8.33 12.92 -17.10
N SER A 141 8.55 12.55 -18.35
CA SER A 141 8.01 11.30 -18.91
C SER A 141 8.72 10.05 -18.38
N ARG A 142 10.01 10.16 -18.04
CA ARG A 142 10.82 9.01 -17.60
C ARG A 142 10.62 8.67 -16.13
N ASP A 143 10.52 9.67 -15.26
CA ASP A 143 10.16 9.52 -13.85
C ASP A 143 8.85 10.27 -13.63
N PHE A 144 7.75 9.61 -13.98
CA PHE A 144 6.43 10.24 -13.99
C PHE A 144 5.82 10.22 -12.59
N LYS A 145 5.14 11.31 -12.25
CA LYS A 145 4.42 11.43 -10.99
C LYS A 145 3.11 12.18 -11.20
N LEU A 146 2.01 11.50 -10.92
CA LEU A 146 0.68 12.07 -10.87
C LEU A 146 0.28 12.24 -9.41
N ASP A 147 0.33 13.48 -8.93
CA ASP A 147 -0.03 13.84 -7.56
C ASP A 147 -1.39 14.52 -7.50
N TYR A 148 -2.16 14.19 -6.46
CA TYR A 148 -3.41 14.87 -6.15
C TYR A 148 -3.50 15.14 -4.65
N ASP A 149 -3.20 16.38 -4.28
CA ASP A 149 -3.10 16.83 -2.90
C ASP A 149 -4.42 17.46 -2.38
N GLY A 150 -4.57 17.49 -1.06
CA GLY A 150 -5.64 18.24 -0.40
C GLY A 150 -7.04 17.63 -0.54
N LEU A 151 -7.15 16.33 -0.81
CA LEU A 151 -8.45 15.64 -0.87
C LEU A 151 -9.17 15.72 0.47
N SER A 152 -10.47 15.99 0.42
CA SER A 152 -11.34 15.98 1.60
C SER A 152 -11.69 14.57 2.08
N ARG A 153 -11.51 13.55 1.23
CA ARG A 153 -11.77 12.13 1.52
C ARG A 153 -10.75 11.24 0.83
N ALA A 154 -10.37 10.15 1.48
CA ALA A 154 -9.55 9.10 0.90
C ALA A 154 -10.21 8.49 -0.35
N ILE A 155 -9.38 7.95 -1.25
CA ILE A 155 -9.85 7.08 -2.33
C ILE A 155 -10.56 5.88 -1.71
N LYS A 156 -11.82 5.68 -2.12
CA LYS A 156 -12.69 4.65 -1.55
C LYS A 156 -12.17 3.26 -1.89
N ALA A 157 -12.49 2.28 -1.06
CA ALA A 157 -12.31 0.88 -1.42
C ALA A 157 -13.09 0.56 -2.71
N GLY A 158 -12.51 -0.29 -3.56
CA GLY A 158 -13.19 -0.77 -4.76
C GLY A 158 -12.27 -1.19 -5.89
N LEU A 159 -12.90 -1.54 -7.01
CA LEU A 159 -12.23 -1.88 -8.26
C LEU A 159 -11.93 -0.63 -9.08
N TYR A 160 -10.66 -0.52 -9.46
CA TYR A 160 -10.14 0.52 -10.32
C TYR A 160 -9.40 -0.09 -11.50
N LYS A 161 -9.23 0.70 -12.55
CA LYS A 161 -8.44 0.39 -13.72
C LYS A 161 -7.33 1.43 -13.84
N LEU A 162 -6.10 0.96 -13.97
CA LEU A 162 -4.90 1.75 -14.20
C LEU A 162 -4.47 1.54 -15.65
N ASP A 163 -4.47 2.61 -16.44
CA ASP A 163 -3.97 2.61 -17.81
C ASP A 163 -2.74 3.52 -17.90
N VAL A 164 -1.69 3.03 -18.55
CA VAL A 164 -0.44 3.77 -18.79
C VAL A 164 -0.11 3.66 -20.27
N THR A 165 0.17 4.81 -20.91
CA THR A 165 0.57 4.86 -22.32
C THR A 165 1.99 5.42 -22.42
N SER A 166 2.87 4.76 -23.18
CA SER A 166 4.22 5.24 -23.44
C SER A 166 4.24 6.37 -24.47
N ASN A 167 5.37 7.08 -24.59
CA ASN A 167 5.58 8.06 -25.67
C ASN A 167 5.60 7.43 -27.06
N ASN A 168 5.91 6.13 -27.13
CA ASN A 168 5.89 5.35 -28.37
C ASN A 168 4.48 4.81 -28.72
N GLY A 169 3.46 5.11 -27.90
CA GLY A 169 2.07 4.69 -28.11
C GLY A 169 1.74 3.27 -27.61
N GLU A 170 2.68 2.59 -26.95
CA GLU A 170 2.43 1.30 -26.31
C GLU A 170 1.54 1.50 -25.08
N ARG A 171 0.63 0.55 -24.81
CA ARG A 171 -0.32 0.64 -23.69
C ARG A 171 -0.19 -0.54 -22.75
N TRP A 172 -0.29 -0.25 -21.46
CA TRP A 172 -0.40 -1.25 -20.41
C TRP A 172 -1.58 -0.91 -19.50
N SER A 173 -2.32 -1.94 -19.08
CA SER A 173 -3.52 -1.81 -18.29
C SER A 173 -3.55 -2.88 -17.21
N SER A 174 -3.93 -2.50 -15.99
CA SER A 174 -4.16 -3.45 -14.89
C SER A 174 -5.40 -3.08 -14.09
N ASN A 175 -6.12 -4.10 -13.63
CA ASN A 175 -7.12 -3.95 -12.57
C ASN A 175 -6.41 -3.73 -11.23
N VAL A 176 -6.97 -2.87 -10.38
CA VAL A 176 -6.45 -2.53 -9.06
C VAL A 176 -7.59 -2.60 -8.06
N LEU A 177 -7.49 -3.53 -7.10
CA LEU A 177 -8.40 -3.57 -5.95
C LEU A 177 -7.80 -2.74 -4.82
N ILE A 178 -8.45 -1.63 -4.54
CA ILE A 178 -8.11 -0.76 -3.42
C ILE A 178 -8.89 -1.22 -2.19
N THR A 179 -8.17 -1.54 -1.12
CA THR A 179 -8.75 -1.93 0.17
C THR A 179 -9.29 -0.73 0.93
N GLN A 180 -10.15 -0.97 1.92
CA GLN A 180 -10.57 0.08 2.85
C GLN A 180 -9.33 0.61 3.59
N PRO A 181 -9.13 1.94 3.67
CA PRO A 181 -8.07 2.50 4.50
C PRO A 181 -8.27 2.09 5.95
N GLU A 182 -7.18 1.92 6.69
CA GLU A 182 -7.26 1.62 8.12
C GLU A 182 -8.06 2.71 8.86
N ALA A 183 -9.00 2.29 9.70
CA ALA A 183 -9.85 3.21 10.44
C ALA A 183 -9.10 3.90 11.61
N ILE A 184 -7.98 3.31 12.04
CA ILE A 184 -7.21 3.77 13.20
C ILE A 184 -5.92 4.41 12.70
N GLN A 185 -5.65 5.61 13.19
CA GLN A 185 -4.37 6.25 12.93
C GLN A 185 -3.28 5.63 13.81
N ALA A 186 -2.33 4.95 13.18
CA ALA A 186 -1.23 4.24 13.79
C ALA A 186 -0.11 5.19 14.27
N ILE A 187 -0.05 6.43 13.82
CA ILE A 187 0.95 7.40 14.27
C ILE A 187 0.31 8.71 14.73
N SER A 188 0.72 9.20 15.91
CA SER A 188 0.17 10.44 16.49
C SER A 188 1.21 11.21 17.31
N TRP A 189 1.06 12.54 17.40
CA TRP A 189 1.93 13.36 18.25
C TRP A 189 1.75 13.01 19.74
N LYS A 190 2.87 12.94 20.47
CA LYS A 190 2.90 12.89 21.93
C LYS A 190 3.18 14.25 22.54
N ASP A 191 4.14 14.98 21.96
CA ASP A 191 4.49 16.35 22.32
C ASP A 191 5.01 17.12 21.08
N SER A 192 5.78 18.19 21.28
CA SER A 192 6.35 19.00 20.19
C SER A 192 7.38 18.27 19.33
N ARG A 193 8.09 17.28 19.88
CA ARG A 193 9.18 16.58 19.20
C ARG A 193 9.10 15.05 19.31
N SER A 194 8.11 14.51 19.99
CA SER A 194 7.91 13.06 20.14
C SER A 194 6.54 12.62 19.66
N TRP A 195 6.46 11.37 19.21
CA TRP A 195 5.26 10.73 18.66
C TRP A 195 5.08 9.33 19.24
N ARG A 196 3.87 8.80 19.07
CA ARG A 196 3.52 7.41 19.39
C ARG A 196 3.24 6.67 18.10
N ILE A 197 3.68 5.42 18.07
CA ILE A 197 3.34 4.46 17.03
C ILE A 197 2.51 3.38 17.72
N ALA A 198 1.29 3.16 17.23
CA ALA A 198 0.43 2.09 17.70
C ALA A 198 1.12 0.75 17.43
N PRO A 199 0.97 -0.25 18.32
CA PRO A 199 1.44 -1.58 18.03
C PRO A 199 0.74 -2.09 16.74
N PRO A 200 1.44 -2.82 15.88
CA PRO A 200 0.82 -3.41 14.69
C PRO A 200 -0.33 -4.32 15.13
N THR A 201 -1.50 -4.11 14.54
CA THR A 201 -2.74 -4.88 14.82
C THR A 201 -2.63 -6.32 14.33
N ASP A 202 -1.74 -6.59 13.37
CA ASP A 202 -1.52 -7.90 12.79
C ASP A 202 -0.04 -8.09 12.41
N LEU A 203 0.65 -9.03 13.06
CA LEU A 203 2.01 -9.44 12.66
C LEU A 203 1.90 -10.40 11.46
N LYS A 204 1.46 -9.89 10.31
CA LYS A 204 1.45 -10.63 9.03
C LYS A 204 2.89 -10.80 8.56
N GLY A 205 3.53 -11.90 8.96
CA GLY A 205 4.97 -12.14 8.77
C GLY A 205 5.46 -12.17 7.32
N SER A 206 4.54 -12.26 6.34
CA SER A 206 4.84 -12.22 4.91
C SER A 206 5.09 -10.81 4.37
N CYS A 207 4.53 -9.78 5.02
CA CYS A 207 4.72 -8.40 4.59
C CYS A 207 5.99 -7.76 5.17
N PRO A 208 6.63 -6.84 4.43
CA PRO A 208 7.66 -5.98 5.00
C PRO A 208 7.11 -5.22 6.19
N ARG A 209 7.96 -5.04 7.20
CA ARG A 209 7.60 -4.19 8.33
C ARG A 209 7.42 -2.74 7.85
N PRO A 210 6.48 -2.00 8.45
CA PRO A 210 6.38 -0.56 8.22
C PRO A 210 7.70 0.14 8.55
N PHE A 211 8.00 1.20 7.82
CA PHE A 211 9.18 2.05 8.07
C PHE A 211 8.76 3.50 8.27
N LEU A 212 9.62 4.28 8.93
CA LEU A 212 9.42 5.70 9.14
C LEU A 212 10.21 6.51 8.13
N SER A 213 9.61 7.58 7.62
CA SER A 213 10.27 8.66 6.89
C SER A 213 10.07 9.96 7.68
N MET A 214 11.17 10.56 8.11
CA MET A 214 11.20 11.81 8.88
C MET A 214 11.81 12.90 8.00
N ASN A 215 11.10 14.00 7.84
CA ASN A 215 11.49 15.08 6.94
C ASN A 215 11.37 16.43 7.66
N LEU A 216 12.37 17.28 7.49
CA LEU A 216 12.39 18.67 7.95
C LEU A 216 12.42 19.60 6.74
N TYR A 217 11.57 20.62 6.73
CA TYR A 217 11.46 21.59 5.65
C TYR A 217 11.68 23.01 6.18
N SER A 218 12.39 23.83 5.41
CA SER A 218 12.50 25.28 5.64
C SER A 218 11.12 25.93 5.45
N GLN A 219 10.72 26.84 6.35
CA GLN A 219 9.49 27.63 6.14
C GLN A 219 9.68 28.76 5.13
N ASN A 220 10.92 29.15 4.83
CA ASN A 220 11.20 30.42 4.17
C ASN A 220 11.31 30.32 2.64
N ASP A 221 11.58 29.15 2.08
CA ASP A 221 12.14 29.10 0.72
C ASP A 221 11.19 28.63 -0.38
N GLY A 222 9.94 28.26 -0.08
CA GLY A 222 9.04 27.71 -1.11
C GLY A 222 9.60 26.44 -1.79
N GLU A 223 10.71 25.90 -1.31
CA GLU A 223 11.32 24.67 -1.77
C GLU A 223 10.47 23.48 -1.34
N SER A 224 10.11 22.64 -2.31
CA SER A 224 9.34 21.42 -2.06
C SER A 224 10.18 20.31 -1.42
N ALA A 225 11.51 20.40 -1.49
CA ALA A 225 12.42 19.37 -1.00
C ALA A 225 12.73 19.57 0.50
N PRO A 226 12.88 18.47 1.27
CA PRO A 226 13.29 18.56 2.66
C PRO A 226 14.76 18.98 2.77
N ILE A 227 15.06 19.87 3.73
CA ILE A 227 16.44 20.25 4.09
C ILE A 227 17.15 19.15 4.89
N TRP A 228 16.38 18.25 5.49
CA TRP A 228 16.86 17.04 6.15
C TRP A 228 15.83 15.93 6.02
N SER A 229 16.28 14.72 5.71
CA SER A 229 15.45 13.53 5.60
C SER A 229 16.17 12.32 6.17
N GLU A 230 15.43 11.46 6.85
CA GLU A 230 15.93 10.18 7.34
C GLU A 230 14.84 9.11 7.26
N GLU A 231 15.21 7.93 6.76
CA GLU A 231 14.36 6.75 6.75
C GLU A 231 14.85 5.69 7.75
N LYS A 232 13.93 5.09 8.50
CA LYS A 232 14.22 4.04 9.49
C LYS A 232 13.26 2.87 9.35
N ASP A 233 13.80 1.69 9.10
CA ASP A 233 13.08 0.41 8.95
C ASP A 233 13.12 -0.47 10.22
N LYS A 234 14.05 -0.18 11.13
CA LYS A 234 14.27 -0.91 12.39
C LYS A 234 14.31 0.06 13.57
N ASN A 235 13.82 -0.40 14.72
CA ASN A 235 13.78 0.37 15.96
C ASN A 235 13.20 1.77 15.72
N LEU A 236 11.96 1.81 15.20
CA LEU A 236 11.31 3.03 14.75
C LEU A 236 11.42 4.12 15.83
N PRO A 237 12.13 5.23 15.57
CA PRO A 237 12.28 6.30 16.55
C PRO A 237 10.91 6.87 16.91
N THR A 238 10.82 7.40 18.12
CA THR A 238 9.60 8.05 18.65
C THR A 238 9.85 9.50 19.05
N ALA A 239 11.01 10.04 18.69
CA ALA A 239 11.40 11.42 18.94
C ALA A 239 12.32 11.93 17.83
N LEU A 240 12.25 13.24 17.59
CA LEU A 240 13.11 13.96 16.65
C LEU A 240 14.56 13.80 17.10
N PRO A 241 15.45 13.22 16.25
CA PRO A 241 16.87 13.16 16.58
C PRO A 241 17.47 14.56 16.73
N VAL A 242 18.66 14.63 17.33
CA VAL A 242 19.46 15.87 17.32
C VAL A 242 19.96 16.09 15.90
N ILE A 243 19.58 17.21 15.30
CA ILE A 243 19.95 17.59 13.94
C ILE A 243 20.66 18.93 13.99
N ASP A 244 21.77 19.04 13.26
CA ASP A 244 22.52 20.28 13.10
C ASP A 244 21.89 21.13 11.99
N VAL A 245 21.01 22.05 12.38
CA VAL A 245 20.36 23.03 11.50
C VAL A 245 20.40 24.42 12.13
N PRO A 246 20.39 25.50 11.31
CA PRO A 246 20.36 26.86 11.81
C PRO A 246 19.19 27.14 12.77
N ASN A 247 19.34 28.16 13.60
CA ASN A 247 18.26 28.61 14.48
C ASN A 247 17.07 29.12 13.65
N GLY A 248 15.89 28.55 13.85
CA GLY A 248 14.69 28.91 13.10
C GLY A 248 13.49 28.01 13.39
N GLN A 249 12.37 28.37 12.76
CA GLN A 249 11.17 27.56 12.75
C GLN A 249 11.13 26.72 11.47
N TYR A 250 10.82 25.43 11.63
CA TYR A 250 10.80 24.45 10.57
C TYR A 250 9.47 23.72 10.55
N TRP A 251 9.10 23.21 9.37
CA TRP A 251 8.02 22.22 9.28
C TRP A 251 8.61 20.82 9.39
N PHE A 252 8.22 20.10 10.44
CA PHE A 252 8.66 18.74 10.68
C PHE A 252 7.54 17.76 10.37
N SER A 253 7.87 16.71 9.63
CA SER A 253 6.93 15.67 9.24
C SER A 253 7.48 14.28 9.51
N VAL A 254 6.62 13.41 10.03
CA VAL A 254 6.90 11.98 10.24
C VAL A 254 5.83 11.18 9.52
N ALA A 255 6.24 10.25 8.67
CA ALA A 255 5.36 9.33 7.97
C ALA A 255 5.67 7.89 8.36
N LEU A 256 4.63 7.15 8.73
CA LEU A 256 4.64 5.69 8.81
C LEU A 256 4.16 5.13 7.46
N ILE A 257 4.98 4.31 6.83
CA ILE A 257 4.77 3.81 5.47
C ILE A 257 4.69 2.30 5.50
N GLU A 258 3.57 1.77 5.00
CA GLU A 258 3.35 0.34 4.80
C GLU A 258 3.37 0.02 3.31
N ARG A 259 3.89 -1.15 2.96
CA ARG A 259 4.05 -1.59 1.58
C ARG A 259 3.43 -2.96 1.38
N ARG A 260 2.68 -3.08 0.30
CA ARG A 260 2.18 -4.35 -0.22
C ARG A 260 2.21 -4.35 -1.74
N TRP A 261 1.97 -5.51 -2.34
CA TRP A 261 1.91 -5.66 -3.78
C TRP A 261 0.51 -6.03 -4.24
N GLN A 262 0.29 -5.83 -5.54
CA GLN A 262 -0.77 -6.48 -6.27
C GLN A 262 -0.18 -6.91 -7.63
N GLY A 263 0.48 -8.07 -7.64
CA GLY A 263 1.36 -8.44 -8.74
C GLY A 263 2.54 -7.48 -8.84
N ALA A 264 2.74 -6.89 -10.02
CA ALA A 264 3.85 -5.97 -10.27
C ALA A 264 3.64 -4.53 -9.76
N ILE A 265 2.43 -4.19 -9.27
CA ILE A 265 2.12 -2.87 -8.73
C ILE A 265 2.50 -2.82 -7.24
N LEU A 266 3.28 -1.81 -6.84
CA LEU A 266 3.52 -1.52 -5.42
C LEU A 266 2.41 -0.61 -4.90
N LEU A 267 1.82 -0.95 -3.77
CA LEU A 267 0.87 -0.11 -3.06
C LEU A 267 1.48 0.37 -1.75
N GLU A 268 1.51 1.69 -1.57
CA GLU A 268 1.95 2.33 -0.34
C GLU A 268 0.77 2.93 0.42
N GLU A 269 0.62 2.53 1.68
CA GLU A 269 -0.29 3.19 2.63
C GLU A 269 0.54 4.05 3.57
N VAL A 270 0.26 5.35 3.59
CA VAL A 270 1.05 6.32 4.32
C VAL A 270 0.19 7.06 5.33
N GLN A 271 0.64 7.07 6.57
CA GLN A 271 0.09 7.92 7.61
C GLN A 271 1.13 8.95 8.00
N ARG A 272 0.87 10.22 7.69
CA ARG A 272 1.80 11.32 7.93
C ARG A 272 1.24 12.25 9.00
N ILE A 273 2.06 12.56 9.99
CA ILE A 273 1.84 13.67 10.91
C ILE A 273 2.83 14.78 10.59
N GLY A 274 2.39 16.03 10.62
CA GLY A 274 3.23 17.19 10.38
C GLY A 274 2.90 18.33 11.35
N ARG A 275 3.90 19.11 11.75
CA ARG A 275 3.74 20.32 12.57
C ARG A 275 4.95 21.24 12.45
N SER A 276 4.79 22.50 12.85
CA SER A 276 5.92 23.39 13.06
C SER A 276 6.70 23.03 14.34
N VAL A 277 8.02 23.15 14.29
CA VAL A 277 8.97 22.97 15.39
C VAL A 277 10.03 24.07 15.35
N ASP A 278 10.52 24.50 16.51
CA ASP A 278 11.63 25.45 16.61
C ASP A 278 12.94 24.71 16.94
N LEU A 279 14.01 25.02 16.21
CA LEU A 279 15.35 24.42 16.34
C LEU A 279 16.44 25.50 16.28
N PRO A 280 17.67 25.27 16.79
CA PRO A 280 18.02 24.24 17.75
C PRO A 280 17.35 24.57 19.08
N ASP A 281 16.97 23.51 19.78
CA ASP A 281 16.47 23.65 21.13
C ASP A 281 17.64 23.99 22.05
N VAL A 282 17.58 25.15 22.69
CA VAL A 282 18.42 25.39 23.85
C VAL A 282 17.85 24.54 24.97
N ASP A 283 18.45 23.37 25.20
CA ASP A 283 18.13 22.55 26.36
C ASP A 283 18.48 23.33 27.63
N LEU A 284 17.47 23.93 28.27
CA LEU A 284 17.64 24.71 29.50
C LEU A 284 18.28 23.87 30.62
N GLN A 285 18.23 22.53 30.57
CA GLN A 285 18.91 21.67 31.54
C GLN A 285 20.42 21.59 31.31
N GLN A 286 20.89 21.79 30.07
CA GLN A 286 22.32 21.87 29.74
C GLN A 286 22.95 23.22 30.11
N LEU A 287 22.13 24.24 30.36
CA LEU A 287 22.56 25.56 30.82
C LEU A 287 22.70 25.67 32.34
N THR A 288 22.47 24.60 33.10
CA THR A 288 22.71 24.62 34.55
C THR A 288 24.22 24.71 34.79
N PRO A 289 24.77 25.81 35.36
CA PRO A 289 26.18 25.86 35.66
C PRO A 289 26.51 24.75 36.65
N LYS A 290 27.50 23.91 36.34
CA LYS A 290 28.10 23.01 37.33
C LYS A 290 28.51 23.90 38.51
N ARG A 291 27.85 23.75 39.67
CA ARG A 291 28.34 24.34 40.91
C ARG A 291 29.76 23.82 41.10
N GLN A 292 30.73 24.74 41.04
CA GLN A 292 32.10 24.50 41.49
C GLN A 292 32.10 24.22 43.00
#